data_AF-A0A965UWV9-F1
#
_entry.id   AF-A0A965UWV9-F1
#
_cell.length_a   1.000
_cell.length_b   1.000
_cell.length_c   1.000
_cell.angle_alpha   90.00
_cell.angle_beta   90.00
_cell.angle_gamma   90.00
#
_symmetry.space_group_name_H-M   'P 1'
#
loop_
_entity.id
_entity.type
_entity.pdbx_description
1 polymer ?
#
loop_
_entity_poly.entity_id
_entity_poly.type
_entity_poly.pdbx_seq_one_letter_code
_entity_poly.pdbx_strand_id
1 'polypeptide(L)'
;MSSGTATAVAVTYTLNDSGATAALATTQYRVDRDSTPGAIRNLYGGTWPSNRDDQNSISVTWWAGYGNPESVPQRVKNAILMTVLELYEKRGDAQLPPGAKALLDSVSWGQYA
;
A
#
# COMPACT_ATOMS: atom_id res chain seq x y z
N MET A 1 3.12 -6.65 -16.00
CA MET A 1 2.85 -5.86 -14.79
C MET A 1 2.60 -4.42 -15.24
N SER A 2 1.39 -4.07 -15.67
CA SER A 2 1.09 -2.70 -16.13
C SER A 2 0.59 -1.90 -14.93
N SER A 3 1.44 -1.01 -14.44
CA SER A 3 1.15 0.01 -13.42
C SER A 3 -0.19 0.68 -13.72
N GLY A 4 -1.15 0.56 -12.81
CA GLY A 4 -2.27 1.49 -12.76
C GLY A 4 -1.74 2.92 -12.70
N THR A 5 -2.48 3.85 -13.29
CA THR A 5 -2.12 5.27 -13.40
C THR A 5 -1.39 5.75 -12.16
N ALA A 6 -0.13 6.09 -12.36
CA ALA A 6 0.79 6.52 -11.33
C ALA A 6 0.37 7.88 -10.76
N THR A 7 -0.68 7.93 -9.95
CA THR A 7 -1.07 9.16 -9.25
C THR A 7 0.01 9.51 -8.22
N ALA A 8 0.18 10.81 -7.98
CA ALA A 8 1.25 11.39 -7.18
C ALA A 8 1.40 10.72 -5.81
N VAL A 9 2.65 10.42 -5.43
CA VAL A 9 3.02 10.18 -4.04
C VAL A 9 3.39 11.53 -3.45
N ALA A 10 2.90 11.82 -2.25
CA ALA A 10 3.25 13.02 -1.50
C ALA A 10 3.86 12.59 -0.18
N VAL A 11 5.08 13.05 0.09
CA VAL A 11 5.74 12.85 1.37
C VAL A 11 5.83 14.21 2.04
N THR A 12 5.25 14.33 3.22
CA THR A 12 5.28 15.56 4.02
C THR A 12 6.08 15.33 5.29
N TYR A 13 6.93 16.30 5.61
CA TYR A 13 7.81 16.30 6.76
C TYR A 13 7.52 17.51 7.63
N THR A 14 7.53 17.33 8.94
CA THR A 14 7.57 18.43 9.88
C THR A 14 9.02 18.84 10.11
N LEU A 15 9.37 20.06 9.71
CA LEU A 15 10.75 20.58 9.80
C LEU A 15 11.13 20.89 11.25
N ASN A 16 12.38 20.55 11.59
CA ASN A 16 12.96 20.72 12.92
C ASN A 16 12.95 22.16 13.42
N ASP A 17 13.25 23.11 12.54
CA ASP A 17 13.58 24.48 12.95
C ASP A 17 12.34 25.35 13.23
N SER A 18 11.16 24.95 12.77
CA SER A 18 9.95 25.80 12.83
C SER A 18 8.65 25.07 13.17
N GLY A 19 8.62 23.73 13.17
CA GLY A 19 7.38 22.96 13.29
C GLY A 19 6.45 23.09 12.08
N ALA A 20 6.89 23.75 11.00
CA ALA A 20 6.15 23.85 9.76
C ALA A 20 6.22 22.53 8.99
N THR A 21 5.12 22.16 8.34
CA THR A 21 5.07 21.01 7.45
C THR A 21 5.54 21.41 6.05
N ALA A 22 6.51 20.71 5.49
CA ALA A 22 7.01 20.89 4.14
C ALA A 22 6.82 19.60 3.32
N ALA A 23 6.39 19.74 2.07
CA ALA A 23 6.34 18.63 1.13
C ALA A 23 7.74 18.37 0.55
N LEU A 24 8.18 17.12 0.57
CA LEU A 24 9.41 16.71 -0.09
C LEU A 24 9.21 16.75 -1.60
N ALA A 25 10.16 17.38 -2.31
CA ALA A 25 10.10 17.43 -3.76
C ALA A 25 10.22 16.01 -4.36
N THR A 26 9.43 15.72 -5.38
CA THR A 26 9.45 14.43 -6.11
C THR A 26 10.80 14.12 -6.77
N THR A 27 11.70 15.12 -6.84
CA THR A 27 13.07 15.00 -7.32
C THR A 27 14.05 14.53 -6.25
N GLN A 28 13.65 14.36 -4.99
CA GLN A 28 14.54 13.91 -3.90
C GLN A 28 14.35 12.45 -3.53
N TYR A 29 13.28 11.80 -4.01
CA TYR A 29 12.98 10.40 -3.74
C TYR A 29 12.50 9.68 -5.00
N ARG A 30 12.75 8.37 -5.05
CA ARG A 30 12.21 7.46 -6.05
C ARG A 30 11.18 6.55 -5.40
N VAL A 31 10.05 6.39 -6.06
CA VAL A 31 9.04 5.40 -5.67
C VAL A 31 9.30 4.13 -6.49
N ASP A 32 9.67 3.05 -5.81
CA ASP A 32 9.77 1.73 -6.38
C ASP A 32 8.42 1.01 -6.26
N ARG A 33 7.64 1.06 -7.35
CA ARG A 33 6.32 0.41 -7.46
C ARG A 33 6.41 -1.03 -7.99
N ASP A 34 7.55 -1.40 -8.55
CA ASP A 34 7.76 -2.74 -9.12
C ASP A 34 8.12 -3.74 -8.03
N SER A 35 8.75 -3.27 -6.94
CA SER A 35 8.94 -4.05 -5.73
C SER A 35 7.61 -4.37 -5.04
N THR A 36 7.47 -5.61 -4.57
CA THR A 36 6.36 -6.03 -3.69
C THR A 36 6.95 -6.48 -2.36
N PRO A 37 6.83 -5.70 -1.27
CA PRO A 37 6.07 -4.45 -1.12
C PRO A 37 6.73 -3.25 -1.82
N GLY A 38 5.89 -2.28 -2.22
CA GLY A 38 6.34 -1.02 -2.81
C GLY A 38 7.09 -0.19 -1.77
N ALA A 39 8.19 0.44 -2.19
CA ALA A 39 9.09 1.17 -1.29
C ALA A 39 9.40 2.56 -1.82
N ILE A 40 9.52 3.55 -0.92
CA ILE A 40 10.09 4.85 -1.26
C ILE A 40 11.57 4.81 -0.86
N ARG A 41 12.45 5.11 -1.82
CA ARG A 41 13.90 5.12 -1.63
C ARG A 41 14.46 6.49 -1.96
N ASN A 42 15.56 6.84 -1.33
CA ASN A 42 16.33 8.02 -1.75
C ASN A 42 16.96 7.78 -3.12
N LEU A 43 17.22 8.89 -3.82
CA LEU A 43 18.10 8.87 -4.97
C LEU A 43 19.53 8.51 -4.56
N TYR A 44 20.33 8.10 -5.55
CA TYR A 44 21.73 7.77 -5.35
C TYR A 44 22.48 8.98 -4.75
N GLY A 45 23.10 8.78 -3.59
CA GLY A 45 23.80 9.85 -2.84
C GLY A 45 22.89 10.83 -2.11
N GLY A 46 21.57 10.61 -2.11
CA GLY A 46 20.60 11.44 -1.39
C GLY A 46 20.39 11.00 0.06
N THR A 47 20.28 11.97 0.97
CA THR A 47 19.95 11.73 2.38
C THR A 47 18.55 12.24 2.67
N TRP A 48 17.85 11.57 3.59
CA TRP A 48 16.53 12.05 4.05
C TRP A 48 16.70 13.39 4.80
N PRO A 49 15.75 14.34 4.65
CA PRO A 49 15.80 15.58 5.40
C PRO A 49 15.70 15.29 6.89
N SER A 50 16.30 16.15 7.71
CA SER A 50 16.13 16.09 9.15
C SER A 50 14.67 16.41 9.51
N ASN A 51 13.97 15.45 10.07
CA ASN A 51 12.63 15.61 10.62
C ASN A 51 12.70 15.79 12.13
N ARG A 52 11.62 16.31 12.70
CA ARG A 52 11.41 16.28 14.14
C ARG A 52 11.21 14.83 14.55
N ASP A 53 11.94 14.35 15.55
CA ASP A 53 11.80 12.99 16.08
C ASP A 53 10.53 12.82 16.94
N ASP A 54 9.52 13.66 16.69
CA ASP A 54 8.22 13.63 17.36
C ASP A 54 7.23 12.74 16.60
N GLN A 55 6.17 12.30 17.29
CA GLN A 55 5.07 11.52 16.70
C GLN A 55 4.43 12.27 15.51
N ASN A 56 4.15 11.57 14.41
CA ASN A 56 3.50 12.11 13.20
C ASN A 56 4.33 13.16 12.43
N SER A 57 5.65 13.15 12.57
CA SER A 57 6.54 14.08 11.85
C SER A 57 6.79 13.74 10.39
N ILE A 58 6.39 12.53 9.96
CA ILE A 58 6.46 12.07 8.58
C ILE A 58 5.09 11.53 8.21
N SER A 59 4.49 12.06 7.16
CA SER A 59 3.26 11.54 6.58
C SER A 59 3.47 11.23 5.10
N VAL A 60 3.05 10.03 4.70
CA VAL A 60 3.20 9.53 3.33
C VAL A 60 1.82 9.25 2.78
N THR A 61 1.42 10.04 1.78
CA THR A 61 0.19 9.80 1.03
C THR A 61 0.55 9.14 -0.29
N TRP A 62 0.08 7.91 -0.49
CA TRP A 62 0.31 7.13 -1.69
C TRP A 62 -0.96 6.37 -2.09
N TRP A 63 -1.14 6.18 -3.39
CA TRP A 63 -2.23 5.37 -3.92
C TRP A 63 -1.82 3.89 -3.95
N ALA A 64 -2.40 3.10 -3.06
CA ALA A 64 -2.21 1.66 -2.98
C ALA A 64 -3.27 0.90 -3.78
N GLY A 65 -2.89 -0.23 -4.37
CA GLY A 65 -3.82 -1.21 -4.92
C GLY A 65 -3.61 -1.54 -6.38
N TYR A 66 -4.35 -2.54 -6.86
CA TYR A 66 -4.38 -2.94 -8.25
C TYR A 66 -5.24 -1.92 -9.02
N GLY A 67 -4.60 -0.97 -9.69
CA GLY A 67 -5.31 0.16 -10.32
C GLY A 67 -6.32 -0.22 -11.40
N ASN A 68 -6.25 -1.44 -11.95
CA ASN A 68 -7.25 -2.00 -12.85
C ASN A 68 -7.89 -3.25 -12.22
N PRO A 69 -9.21 -3.47 -12.39
CA PRO A 69 -9.89 -4.69 -11.94
C PRO A 69 -9.30 -5.98 -12.53
N GLU A 70 -8.74 -5.91 -13.74
CA GLU A 70 -8.09 -7.04 -14.41
C GLU A 70 -6.77 -7.43 -13.74
N SER A 71 -6.04 -6.45 -13.18
CA SER A 71 -4.77 -6.67 -12.48
C SER A 71 -4.92 -7.34 -11.12
N VAL A 72 -6.15 -7.42 -10.59
CA VAL A 72 -6.42 -8.14 -9.33
C VAL A 72 -6.27 -9.64 -9.57
N PRO A 73 -5.42 -10.36 -8.81
CA PRO A 73 -5.24 -11.79 -8.96
C PRO A 73 -6.55 -12.55 -8.83
N GLN A 74 -6.76 -13.55 -9.70
CA GLN A 74 -7.99 -14.36 -9.70
C GLN A 74 -8.26 -15.03 -8.34
N ARG A 75 -7.20 -15.38 -7.60
CA ARG A 75 -7.27 -15.93 -6.23
C ARG A 75 -8.03 -14.99 -5.28
N VAL A 76 -7.75 -13.69 -5.35
CA VAL A 76 -8.42 -12.66 -4.52
C VAL A 76 -9.88 -12.50 -4.95
N LYS A 77 -10.16 -12.48 -6.26
CA LYS A 77 -11.53 -12.41 -6.78
C LYS A 77 -12.38 -13.59 -6.30
N ASN A 78 -11.81 -14.80 -6.36
CA ASN A 78 -12.49 -16.01 -5.90
C ASN A 78 -12.73 -15.99 -4.38
N ALA A 79 -11.76 -15.50 -3.60
CA ALA A 79 -11.93 -15.35 -2.15
C ALA A 79 -13.07 -14.39 -1.82
N ILE A 80 -13.17 -13.24 -2.52
CA ILE A 80 -14.26 -12.27 -2.35
C ILE A 80 -15.62 -12.93 -2.63
N LEU A 81 -15.75 -13.66 -3.74
CA LEU A 81 -17.01 -14.32 -4.11
C LEU A 81 -17.45 -15.36 -3.05
N MET A 82 -16.50 -16.15 -2.53
CA MET A 82 -16.77 -17.12 -1.46
C MET A 82 -17.26 -16.42 -0.18
N THR A 83 -16.63 -15.31 0.21
CA THR A 83 -17.05 -14.54 1.38
C THR A 83 -18.42 -13.89 1.18
N VAL A 84 -18.72 -13.37 -0.01
CA VAL A 84 -20.02 -12.78 -0.33
C VAL A 84 -21.14 -13.82 -0.28
N LEU A 85 -20.89 -15.02 -0.80
CA LEU A 85 -21.85 -16.13 -0.71
C LEU A 85 -22.18 -16.47 0.74
N GLU A 86 -21.16 -16.62 1.59
CA GLU A 86 -21.35 -16.91 3.01
C GLU A 86 -22.11 -15.80 3.74
N LEU A 87 -21.79 -14.52 3.46
CA LEU A 87 -22.50 -13.37 4.02
C LEU A 87 -23.97 -13.31 3.59
N TYR A 88 -24.26 -13.74 2.36
CA TYR A 88 -25.61 -13.80 1.85
C TYR A 88 -26.43 -14.92 2.51
N GLU A 89 -25.82 -16.10 2.67
CA GLU A 89 -26.46 -17.27 3.28
C GLU A 89 -26.62 -17.10 4.80
N LYS A 90 -25.63 -16.52 5.48
CA LYS A 90 -25.60 -16.34 6.94
C LYS A 90 -25.73 -14.87 7.31
N ARG A 91 -26.97 -14.42 7.55
CA ARG A 91 -27.29 -13.05 7.98
C ARG A 91 -26.84 -12.77 9.44
N GLY A 92 -25.55 -12.52 9.63
CA GLY A 92 -24.99 -11.98 10.88
C GLY A 92 -23.99 -12.87 11.62
N ASP A 93 -23.82 -14.13 11.22
CA ASP A 93 -22.83 -15.07 11.77
C ASP A 93 -21.92 -15.67 10.68
N ALA A 94 -21.75 -14.93 9.59
CA ALA A 94 -20.87 -15.33 8.51
C ALA A 94 -19.41 -15.27 8.98
N GLN A 95 -18.73 -16.40 8.89
CA GLN A 95 -17.28 -16.49 9.11
C GLN A 95 -16.55 -16.50 7.78
N LEU A 96 -15.28 -16.11 7.77
CA LEU A 96 -14.47 -16.24 6.56
C LEU A 96 -14.37 -17.72 6.17
N PRO A 97 -14.84 -18.12 4.97
CA PRO A 97 -14.76 -19.52 4.56
C PRO A 97 -13.31 -20.02 4.52
N PRO A 98 -13.01 -21.27 4.93
CA PRO A 98 -11.64 -21.79 4.94
C PRO A 98 -10.93 -21.69 3.58
N GLY A 99 -11.68 -21.89 2.48
CA GLY A 99 -11.17 -21.74 1.12
C GLY A 99 -10.80 -20.29 0.77
N ALA A 100 -11.61 -19.32 1.19
CA ALA A 100 -11.30 -17.90 1.04
C ALA A 100 -10.07 -17.52 1.87
N LYS A 101 -9.96 -18.03 3.11
CA LYS A 101 -8.81 -17.82 3.97
C LYS A 101 -7.51 -18.33 3.34
N ALA A 102 -7.49 -19.56 2.82
CA ALA A 102 -6.29 -20.12 2.19
C ALA A 102 -5.84 -19.29 0.96
N LEU A 103 -6.80 -18.78 0.18
CA LEU A 103 -6.52 -17.91 -0.96
C LEU A 103 -5.95 -16.56 -0.51
N LEU A 104 -6.48 -15.98 0.57
CA LEU A 104 -5.98 -14.72 1.13
C LEU A 104 -4.61 -14.88 1.80
N ASP A 105 -4.37 -16.00 2.49
CA ASP A 105 -3.08 -16.30 3.10
C ASP A 105 -1.99 -16.43 2.02
N SER A 106 -2.32 -16.93 0.82
CA SER A 106 -1.37 -17.01 -0.31
C SER A 106 -0.94 -15.66 -0.88
N VAL A 107 -1.69 -14.58 -0.63
CA VAL A 107 -1.35 -13.21 -1.05
C VAL A 107 -0.91 -12.33 0.11
N SER A 108 -0.74 -12.93 1.30
CA SER A 108 -0.30 -12.24 2.50
C SER A 108 1.16 -11.79 2.40
N TRP A 109 1.51 -10.80 3.21
CA TRP A 109 2.86 -10.27 3.29
C TRP A 109 3.88 -11.38 3.56
N GLY A 110 4.92 -11.47 2.73
CA GLY A 110 5.99 -12.47 2.85
C GLY A 110 5.81 -13.72 1.97
N GLN A 111 4.72 -13.85 1.23
CA GLN A 111 4.48 -14.97 0.28
C GLN A 111 4.85 -14.64 -1.17
N TYR A 112 5.57 -13.54 -1.41
CA TYR A 112 6.02 -13.11 -2.73
C TYR A 112 7.27 -13.92 -3.13
N ALA A 113 7.08 -15.06 -3.81
CA ALA A 113 8.13 -15.83 -4.46
C ALA A 113 7.98 -15.77 -5.99
#